data_AF-A0A0J9ENP9-F1
#
_entry.id   AF-A0A0J9ENP9-F1
#
_cell.length_a   1.000
_cell.length_b   1.000
_cell.length_c   1.000
_cell.angle_alpha   90.00
_cell.angle_beta   90.00
_cell.angle_gamma   90.00
#
_symmetry.space_group_name_H-M   'P 1'
#
loop_
_entity.id
_entity.type
_entity.pdbx_description
1 polymer ?
#
loop_
_entity_poly.entity_id
_entity_poly.type
_entity_poly.pdbx_seq_one_letter_code
_entity_poly.pdbx_strand_id
1 'polypeptide(L)'
;MGLLLMGHDPKFQRLTNEIFTRQLRADTRLQEELDGRARQKMYQDVQYNVDFLYTALELEDEGIFERYARWLFQLLIPLMSYCTRERVRDIMVDHYELIRSCMEPVTDDKQTKLHRLLDCAVRATVEECACGSQQQEVSESYEQEIARYLDCMLQADTKEAMALITEYAKTGIPLSDICVDIVAEAMRRVGDLWHSHQISVDMEHYCTSITQMSLSQLYPLIFNQQRKGKKVLVACVGSELHEIGARMVADMFEYSGWDSIYLGAAVPVEAVENAVREHAPALVALSVTMPQHLPLCRDAVQRLRTTCPQVRIAVGGHAFEETEIWKSWDVDIYTKDAKELVAWADNKI
;
A
#
# COMPACT_ATOMS: atom_id res chain seq x y z
N MET A 1 -6.00 -13.01 -8.47
CA MET A 1 -4.76 -12.40 -8.96
C MET A 1 -3.83 -12.26 -7.76
N GLY A 2 -2.55 -12.62 -7.90
CA GLY A 2 -1.59 -12.47 -6.81
C GLY A 2 -1.18 -11.01 -6.64
N LEU A 3 -0.88 -10.61 -5.40
CA LEU A 3 -0.32 -9.29 -5.07
C LEU A 3 1.14 -9.12 -5.54
N LEU A 4 1.76 -10.21 -5.99
CA LEU A 4 3.17 -10.24 -6.41
C LEU A 4 3.31 -9.83 -7.87
N LEU A 5 4.11 -8.80 -8.12
CA LEU A 5 4.39 -8.30 -9.47
C LEU A 5 5.18 -9.35 -10.29
N MET A 6 6.15 -9.99 -9.64
CA MET A 6 7.06 -10.95 -10.28
C MET A 6 6.63 -12.41 -10.11
N GLY A 7 5.46 -12.68 -9.54
CA GLY A 7 5.00 -14.04 -9.21
C GLY A 7 4.94 -15.01 -10.39
N HIS A 8 4.91 -14.50 -11.62
CA HIS A 8 4.86 -15.29 -12.87
C HIS A 8 6.22 -15.43 -13.58
N ASP A 9 7.29 -14.75 -13.15
CA ASP A 9 8.62 -14.90 -13.75
C ASP A 9 9.28 -16.23 -13.31
N PRO A 10 9.63 -17.14 -14.24
CA PRO A 10 10.31 -18.40 -13.92
C PRO A 10 11.67 -18.23 -13.24
N LYS A 11 12.37 -17.09 -13.42
CA LYS A 11 13.61 -16.79 -12.69
C LYS A 11 13.31 -16.43 -11.24
N PHE A 12 12.31 -15.59 -11.01
CA PHE A 12 11.83 -15.21 -9.68
C PHE A 12 11.40 -16.44 -8.88
N GLN A 13 10.56 -17.31 -9.45
CA GLN A 13 10.09 -18.52 -8.77
C GLN A 13 11.24 -19.47 -8.39
N ARG A 14 12.23 -19.63 -9.27
CA ARG A 14 13.42 -20.47 -8.98
C ARG A 14 14.23 -19.88 -7.83
N LEU A 15 14.43 -18.56 -7.84
CA LEU A 15 15.15 -17.86 -6.78
C LEU A 15 14.44 -17.99 -5.43
N THR A 16 13.13 -17.72 -5.38
CA THR A 16 12.31 -17.90 -4.16
C THR A 16 12.42 -19.32 -3.62
N ASN A 17 12.26 -20.34 -4.48
CA ASN A 17 12.32 -21.73 -4.06
C ASN A 17 13.70 -22.12 -3.51
N GLU A 18 14.78 -21.61 -4.11
CA GLU A 18 16.14 -21.83 -3.63
C GLU A 18 16.34 -21.19 -2.24
N ILE A 19 15.94 -19.92 -2.06
CA ILE A 19 16.04 -19.21 -0.77
C ILE A 19 15.26 -19.96 0.31
N PHE A 20 14.00 -20.31 0.04
CA PHE A 20 13.15 -21.05 0.97
C PHE A 20 13.76 -22.40 1.36
N THR A 21 14.24 -23.17 0.38
CA THR A 21 14.85 -24.49 0.63
C THR A 21 16.12 -24.37 1.47
N ARG A 22 16.96 -23.36 1.20
CA ARG A 22 18.19 -23.13 1.99
C ARG A 22 17.88 -22.69 3.40
N GLN A 23 16.89 -21.82 3.59
CA GLN A 23 16.49 -21.35 4.92
C GLN A 23 16.00 -22.49 5.80
N LEU A 24 15.15 -23.38 5.27
CA LEU A 24 14.72 -24.58 6.01
C LEU A 24 15.87 -25.52 6.36
N ARG A 25 16.88 -25.64 5.49
CA ARG A 25 18.07 -26.47 5.77
C ARG A 25 19.02 -25.84 6.78
N ALA A 26 19.10 -24.51 6.81
CA ALA A 26 19.99 -23.78 7.70
C ALA A 26 19.48 -23.77 9.15
N ASP A 27 18.16 -23.79 9.35
CA ASP A 27 17.54 -23.82 10.67
C ASP A 27 16.72 -25.11 10.87
N THR A 28 17.37 -26.13 11.46
CA THR A 28 16.74 -27.42 11.78
C THR A 28 15.53 -27.26 12.70
N ARG A 29 15.47 -26.21 13.52
CA ARG A 29 14.36 -25.96 14.44
C ARG A 29 13.14 -25.45 13.68
N LEU A 30 13.31 -24.54 12.71
CA LEU A 30 12.24 -24.17 11.79
C LEU A 30 11.74 -25.37 10.97
N GLN A 31 12.65 -26.25 10.55
CA GLN A 31 12.26 -27.46 9.83
C GLN A 31 11.38 -28.41 10.67
N GLU A 32 11.68 -28.57 11.96
CA GLU A 32 10.95 -29.45 12.88
C GLU A 32 9.64 -28.83 13.39
N GLU A 33 9.62 -27.51 13.63
CA GLU A 33 8.48 -26.81 14.24
C GLU A 33 7.41 -26.39 13.23
N LEU A 34 7.77 -26.15 11.96
CA LEU A 34 6.80 -25.67 10.95
C LEU A 34 6.01 -26.82 10.30
N ASP A 35 4.70 -26.81 10.54
CA ASP A 35 3.74 -27.67 9.84
C ASP A 35 3.60 -27.29 8.34
N GLY A 36 2.84 -28.09 7.58
CA GLY A 36 2.68 -27.87 6.13
C GLY A 36 2.07 -26.50 5.78
N ARG A 37 1.18 -25.97 6.62
CA ARG A 37 0.53 -24.67 6.41
C ARG A 37 1.50 -23.53 6.74
N ALA A 38 2.24 -23.65 7.83
CA ALA A 38 3.25 -22.68 8.26
C ALA A 38 4.40 -22.59 7.23
N ARG A 39 4.80 -23.72 6.64
CA ARG A 39 5.76 -23.74 5.53
C ARG A 39 5.26 -23.03 4.28
N GLN A 40 3.97 -23.18 3.94
CA GLN A 40 3.38 -22.47 2.81
C GLN A 40 3.36 -20.95 3.04
N LYS A 41 3.05 -20.50 4.26
CA LYS A 41 3.12 -19.08 4.62
C LYS A 41 4.54 -18.54 4.56
N MET A 42 5.50 -19.26 5.14
CA MET A 42 6.91 -18.90 5.05
C MET A 42 7.35 -18.78 3.59
N TYR A 43 6.94 -19.68 2.71
CA TYR A 43 7.22 -19.56 1.27
C TYR A 43 6.64 -18.27 0.67
N GLN A 44 5.41 -17.91 1.03
CA GLN A 44 4.79 -16.64 0.59
C GLN A 44 5.57 -15.43 1.12
N ASP A 45 6.03 -15.47 2.37
CA ASP A 45 6.86 -14.40 2.96
C ASP A 45 8.18 -14.24 2.19
N VAL A 46 8.83 -15.35 1.80
CA VAL A 46 10.01 -15.31 0.93
C VAL A 46 9.68 -14.67 -0.42
N GLN A 47 8.50 -14.93 -1.00
CA GLN A 47 8.09 -14.26 -2.24
C GLN A 47 7.98 -12.74 -2.05
N TYR A 48 7.32 -12.29 -0.98
CA TYR A 48 7.21 -10.86 -0.69
C TYR A 48 8.58 -10.22 -0.46
N ASN A 49 9.47 -10.85 0.32
CA ASN A 49 10.83 -10.37 0.56
C ASN A 49 11.57 -10.11 -0.77
N VAL A 50 11.53 -11.07 -1.69
CA VAL A 50 12.21 -10.95 -2.98
C VAL A 50 11.55 -9.88 -3.86
N ASP A 51 10.22 -9.74 -3.85
CA ASP A 51 9.50 -8.75 -4.67
C ASP A 51 9.76 -7.32 -4.18
N PHE A 52 9.75 -7.08 -2.85
CA PHE A 52 10.12 -5.80 -2.24
C PHE A 52 11.59 -5.44 -2.56
N LEU A 53 12.50 -6.41 -2.47
CA LEU A 53 13.90 -6.20 -2.79
C LEU A 53 14.11 -5.87 -4.27
N TYR A 54 13.42 -6.58 -5.17
CA TYR A 54 13.49 -6.31 -6.61
C TYR A 54 12.96 -4.91 -6.92
N THR A 55 11.87 -4.51 -6.28
CA THR A 55 11.29 -3.16 -6.40
C THR A 55 12.30 -2.10 -5.97
N ALA A 56 12.93 -2.26 -4.82
CA ALA A 56 13.98 -1.35 -4.34
C ALA A 56 15.19 -1.29 -5.29
N LEU A 57 15.59 -2.44 -5.88
CA LEU A 57 16.66 -2.53 -6.88
C LEU A 57 16.30 -1.89 -8.23
N GLU A 58 15.03 -1.87 -8.60
CA GLU A 58 14.55 -1.27 -9.84
C GLU A 58 14.40 0.25 -9.71
N LEU A 59 13.93 0.72 -8.56
CA LEU A 59 13.72 2.14 -8.27
C LEU A 59 14.96 2.83 -7.69
N GLU A 60 15.97 2.06 -7.30
CA GLU A 60 17.20 2.55 -6.67
C GLU A 60 16.94 3.35 -5.39
N ASP A 61 15.96 2.89 -4.60
CA ASP A 61 15.55 3.51 -3.34
C ASP A 61 15.84 2.56 -2.17
N GLU A 62 16.80 2.94 -1.33
CA GLU A 62 17.19 2.14 -0.15
C GLU A 62 16.13 2.14 0.94
N GLY A 63 15.32 3.19 1.01
CA GLY A 63 14.26 3.33 1.99
C GLY A 63 13.16 2.28 1.82
N ILE A 64 12.82 1.89 0.58
CA ILE A 64 11.76 0.90 0.31
C ILE A 64 12.05 -0.41 1.06
N PHE A 65 13.27 -0.94 0.94
CA PHE A 65 13.62 -2.21 1.57
C PHE A 65 13.98 -2.06 3.05
N GLU A 66 14.60 -0.93 3.44
CA GLU A 66 14.89 -0.65 4.85
C GLU A 66 13.62 -0.64 5.71
N ARG A 67 12.58 0.07 5.26
CA ARG A 67 11.30 0.15 6.00
C ARG A 67 10.56 -1.16 6.02
N TYR A 68 10.55 -1.85 4.89
CA TYR A 68 10.01 -3.19 4.81
C TYR A 68 10.67 -4.11 5.85
N ALA A 69 11.98 -4.03 6.04
CA ALA A 69 12.70 -4.79 7.05
C ALA A 69 12.31 -4.41 8.50
N ARG A 70 12.04 -3.13 8.78
CA ARG A 70 11.54 -2.69 10.11
C ARG A 70 10.15 -3.24 10.39
N TRP A 71 9.25 -3.04 9.44
CA TRP A 71 7.87 -3.52 9.54
C TRP A 71 7.80 -5.04 9.64
N LEU A 72 8.59 -5.78 8.84
CA LEU A 72 8.65 -7.23 8.87
C LEU A 72 9.13 -7.72 10.24
N PHE A 73 10.10 -7.04 10.85
CA PHE A 73 10.54 -7.38 12.20
C PHE A 73 9.41 -7.19 13.21
N GLN A 74 8.74 -6.02 13.21
CA GLN A 74 7.63 -5.73 14.12
C GLN A 74 6.47 -6.72 13.95
N LEU A 75 6.18 -7.11 12.70
CA LEU A 75 5.20 -8.13 12.36
C LEU A 75 5.54 -9.51 12.93
N LEU A 76 6.80 -9.94 12.78
CA LEU A 76 7.20 -11.29 13.16
C LEU A 76 7.23 -11.47 14.68
N ILE A 77 7.40 -10.42 15.48
CA ILE A 77 7.40 -10.50 16.95
C ILE A 77 6.12 -11.17 17.50
N PRO A 78 4.89 -10.69 17.24
CA PRO A 78 3.68 -11.35 17.73
C PRO A 78 3.41 -12.71 17.07
N LEU A 79 3.78 -12.89 15.79
CA LEU A 79 3.57 -14.14 15.06
C LEU A 79 4.49 -15.26 15.54
N MET A 80 5.70 -14.93 15.94
CA MET A 80 6.71 -15.84 16.46
C MET A 80 6.82 -15.71 17.98
N SER A 81 5.69 -15.70 18.69
CA SER A 81 5.62 -15.54 20.15
C SER A 81 6.40 -16.60 20.96
N TYR A 82 6.79 -17.70 20.32
CA TYR A 82 7.66 -18.74 20.87
C TYR A 82 9.17 -18.42 20.76
N CYS A 83 9.54 -17.34 20.08
CA CYS A 83 10.91 -16.87 19.88
C CYS A 83 11.17 -15.57 20.66
N THR A 84 12.41 -15.37 21.11
CA THR A 84 12.81 -14.07 21.66
C THR A 84 13.01 -13.04 20.53
N ARG A 85 12.98 -11.75 20.85
CA ARG A 85 13.23 -10.68 19.88
C ARG A 85 14.59 -10.86 19.18
N GLU A 86 15.61 -11.23 19.94
CA GLU A 86 16.95 -11.51 19.43
C GLU A 86 16.95 -12.69 18.47
N ARG A 87 16.16 -13.73 18.75
CA ARG A 87 16.03 -14.87 17.83
C ARG A 87 15.34 -14.49 16.53
N VAL A 88 14.28 -13.67 16.58
CA VAL A 88 13.61 -13.16 15.37
C VAL A 88 14.58 -12.31 14.55
N ARG A 89 15.36 -11.44 15.21
CA ARG A 89 16.42 -10.66 14.56
C ARG A 89 17.41 -11.57 13.83
N ASP A 90 17.93 -12.59 14.52
CA ASP A 90 18.92 -13.49 13.94
C ASP A 90 18.37 -14.24 12.72
N ILE A 91 17.12 -14.74 12.80
CA ILE A 91 16.44 -15.40 11.67
C ILE A 91 16.32 -14.47 10.46
N MET A 92 15.96 -13.20 10.67
CA MET A 92 15.84 -12.22 9.59
C MET A 92 17.20 -11.84 8.99
N VAL A 93 18.22 -11.61 9.82
CA VAL A 93 19.57 -11.31 9.35
C VAL A 93 20.14 -12.48 8.54
N ASP A 94 20.01 -13.71 9.04
CA ASP A 94 20.40 -14.91 8.31
C ASP A 94 19.64 -15.04 6.99
N HIS A 95 18.34 -14.68 6.97
CA HIS A 95 17.54 -14.65 5.75
C HIS A 95 18.07 -13.65 4.71
N TYR A 96 18.48 -12.44 5.12
CA TYR A 96 19.07 -11.45 4.21
C TYR A 96 20.42 -11.92 3.62
N GLU A 97 21.25 -12.59 4.42
CA GLU A 97 22.49 -13.21 3.94
C GLU A 97 22.23 -14.35 2.95
N LEU A 98 21.19 -15.15 3.20
CA LEU A 98 20.76 -16.19 2.26
C LEU A 98 20.30 -15.57 0.93
N ILE A 99 19.47 -14.52 0.97
CA ILE A 99 19.05 -13.79 -0.22
C ILE A 99 20.27 -13.28 -0.99
N ARG A 100 21.23 -12.65 -0.30
CA ARG A 100 22.49 -12.15 -0.88
C ARG A 100 23.19 -13.23 -1.69
N SER A 101 23.45 -14.38 -1.07
CA SER A 101 24.16 -15.50 -1.70
C SER A 101 23.43 -16.10 -2.90
N CYS A 102 22.09 -16.03 -2.91
CA CYS A 102 21.26 -16.55 -3.99
C CYS A 102 21.15 -15.55 -5.16
N MET A 103 21.22 -14.25 -4.88
CA MET A 103 21.01 -13.19 -5.86
C MET A 103 22.32 -12.69 -6.51
N GLU A 104 23.45 -12.75 -5.83
CA GLU A 104 24.76 -12.35 -6.39
C GLU A 104 25.04 -12.89 -7.80
N PRO A 105 24.78 -14.19 -8.13
CA PRO A 105 25.05 -14.73 -9.45
C PRO A 105 24.11 -14.25 -10.56
N VAL A 106 23.01 -13.58 -10.22
CA VAL A 106 21.97 -13.14 -11.17
C VAL A 106 21.84 -11.62 -11.27
N THR A 107 22.54 -10.86 -10.41
CA THR A 107 22.46 -9.40 -10.34
C THR A 107 23.68 -8.67 -10.90
N ASP A 108 24.41 -9.26 -11.85
CA ASP A 108 25.61 -8.73 -12.55
C ASP A 108 26.00 -7.27 -12.20
N ASP A 109 25.39 -6.29 -12.88
CA ASP A 109 25.75 -4.86 -12.77
C ASP A 109 25.18 -4.16 -11.52
N LYS A 110 24.28 -4.83 -10.80
CA LYS A 110 23.55 -4.32 -9.63
C LYS A 110 24.05 -4.91 -8.31
N GLN A 111 25.09 -5.75 -8.30
CA GLN A 111 25.60 -6.39 -7.08
C GLN A 111 25.89 -5.38 -5.96
N THR A 112 26.63 -4.30 -6.22
CA THR A 112 26.93 -3.28 -5.20
C THR A 112 25.66 -2.66 -4.61
N LYS A 113 24.61 -2.48 -5.41
CA LYS A 113 23.32 -1.94 -4.95
C LYS A 113 22.57 -2.98 -4.10
N LEU A 114 22.54 -4.24 -4.53
CA LEU A 114 21.98 -5.35 -3.76
C LEU A 114 22.60 -5.44 -2.36
N HIS A 115 23.93 -5.37 -2.27
CA HIS A 115 24.63 -5.39 -0.99
C HIS A 115 24.19 -4.24 -0.08
N ARG A 116 24.16 -3.01 -0.59
CA ARG A 116 23.73 -1.83 0.18
C ARG A 116 22.30 -1.98 0.70
N LEU A 117 21.37 -2.42 -0.14
CA LEU A 117 19.98 -2.64 0.26
C LEU A 117 19.85 -3.65 1.40
N LEU A 118 20.55 -4.78 1.28
CA LEU A 118 20.56 -5.82 2.31
C LEU A 118 21.26 -5.35 3.59
N ASP A 119 22.33 -4.56 3.49
CA ASP A 119 23.02 -3.98 4.65
C ASP A 119 22.11 -2.97 5.40
N CYS A 120 21.35 -2.15 4.66
CA CYS A 120 20.33 -1.27 5.23
C CYS A 120 19.25 -2.06 5.96
N ALA A 121 18.75 -3.15 5.37
CA ALA A 121 17.77 -4.03 6.01
C ALA A 121 18.31 -4.69 7.29
N VAL A 122 19.54 -5.21 7.27
CA VAL A 122 20.21 -5.77 8.45
C VAL A 122 20.31 -4.71 9.56
N ARG A 123 20.80 -3.50 9.23
CA ARG A 123 20.91 -2.39 10.18
C ARG A 123 19.56 -2.04 10.80
N ALA A 124 18.54 -1.85 9.97
CA ALA A 124 17.18 -1.54 10.42
C ALA A 124 16.62 -2.61 11.37
N THR A 125 16.75 -3.89 11.04
CA THR A 125 16.30 -4.99 11.90
C THR A 125 17.06 -5.03 13.24
N VAL A 126 18.37 -4.75 13.24
CA VAL A 126 19.16 -4.67 14.48
C VAL A 126 18.72 -3.49 15.36
N GLU A 127 18.47 -2.32 14.77
CA GLU A 127 17.98 -1.14 15.47
C GLU A 127 16.59 -1.38 16.08
N GLU A 128 15.65 -1.94 15.32
CA GLU A 128 14.32 -2.29 15.83
C GLU A 128 14.37 -3.29 17.00
N CYS A 129 15.27 -4.29 16.90
CA CYS A 129 15.48 -5.23 17.99
C CYS A 129 15.93 -4.52 19.28
N ALA A 130 16.80 -3.52 19.16
CA ALA A 130 17.38 -2.79 20.29
C ALA A 130 16.43 -1.76 20.91
N CYS A 131 15.65 -1.05 20.10
CA CYS A 131 14.84 0.09 20.57
C CYS A 131 13.59 -0.31 21.37
N GLY A 132 13.14 -1.58 21.31
CA GLY A 132 11.82 -1.95 21.83
C GLY A 132 10.71 -1.25 21.03
N SER A 133 9.52 -1.82 20.96
CA SER A 133 8.40 -1.20 20.24
C SER A 133 7.96 0.08 20.94
N GLN A 134 8.49 1.23 20.52
CA GLN A 134 7.88 2.52 20.81
C GLN A 134 6.72 2.67 19.84
N GLN A 135 5.56 2.14 20.21
CA GLN A 135 4.32 2.61 19.61
C GLN A 135 4.21 4.09 20.00
N GLN A 136 4.41 4.98 19.03
CA GLN A 136 4.00 6.37 19.21
C GLN A 136 2.48 6.33 19.39
N GLU A 137 2.02 6.60 20.62
CA GLU A 137 0.65 7.00 20.87
C GLU A 137 0.42 8.32 20.14
N VAL A 138 0.09 8.24 18.86
CA VAL A 138 -0.48 9.37 18.15
C VAL A 138 -1.87 9.51 18.73
N SER A 139 -2.11 10.60 19.45
CA SER A 139 -3.46 11.02 19.81
C SER A 139 -4.17 11.39 18.51
N GLU A 140 -4.74 10.40 17.83
CA GLU A 140 -5.47 10.60 16.59
C GLU A 140 -6.77 11.34 16.88
N SER A 141 -7.04 12.35 16.05
CA SER A 141 -8.37 12.95 16.01
C SER A 141 -9.38 11.86 15.67
N TYR A 142 -10.58 11.91 16.25
CA TYR A 142 -11.66 10.96 15.98
C TYR A 142 -11.41 9.50 16.41
N GLU A 143 -10.53 9.24 17.39
CA GLU A 143 -10.27 7.87 17.90
C GLU A 143 -11.56 7.11 18.28
N GLN A 144 -12.53 7.81 18.87
CA GLN A 144 -13.80 7.18 19.25
C GLN A 144 -14.60 6.73 18.03
N GLU A 145 -14.65 7.55 16.99
CA GLU A 145 -15.33 7.25 15.73
C GLU A 145 -14.61 6.14 14.95
N ILE A 146 -13.28 6.19 14.89
CA ILE A 146 -12.44 5.15 14.27
C ILE A 146 -12.70 3.80 14.96
N ALA A 147 -12.58 3.75 16.29
CA ALA A 147 -12.79 2.53 17.06
C ALA A 147 -14.21 1.99 16.90
N ARG A 148 -15.24 2.84 16.99
CA ARG A 148 -16.65 2.42 16.78
C ARG A 148 -16.87 1.83 15.39
N TYR A 149 -16.34 2.48 14.35
CA TYR A 149 -16.50 2.01 12.97
C TYR A 149 -15.77 0.69 12.74
N LEU A 150 -14.52 0.59 13.21
CA LEU A 150 -13.72 -0.63 13.16
C LEU A 150 -14.41 -1.79 13.89
N ASP A 151 -14.90 -1.57 15.11
CA ASP A 151 -15.59 -2.58 15.90
C ASP A 151 -16.84 -3.11 15.18
N CYS A 152 -17.64 -2.23 14.57
CA CYS A 152 -18.82 -2.64 13.82
C CYS A 152 -18.45 -3.54 12.62
N MET A 153 -17.38 -3.20 11.90
CA MET A 153 -16.90 -4.03 10.79
C MET A 153 -16.40 -5.40 11.28
N LEU A 154 -15.60 -5.43 12.36
CA LEU A 154 -15.05 -6.67 12.92
C LEU A 154 -16.10 -7.59 13.55
N GLN A 155 -17.20 -7.02 14.09
CA GLN A 155 -18.35 -7.77 14.61
C GLN A 155 -19.38 -8.17 13.55
N ALA A 156 -19.08 -7.90 12.27
CA ALA A 156 -19.98 -8.16 11.16
C ALA A 156 -21.33 -7.43 11.23
N ASP A 157 -21.40 -6.26 11.89
CA ASP A 157 -22.59 -5.42 11.89
C ASP A 157 -22.60 -4.45 10.68
N THR A 158 -22.93 -4.99 9.50
CA THR A 158 -23.01 -4.19 8.25
C THR A 158 -23.93 -2.98 8.41
N LYS A 159 -25.08 -3.17 9.08
CA LYS A 159 -26.10 -2.13 9.18
C LYS A 159 -25.60 -0.96 10.02
N GLU A 160 -25.01 -1.26 11.18
CA GLU A 160 -24.49 -0.23 12.06
C GLU A 160 -23.28 0.48 11.44
N ALA A 161 -22.35 -0.25 10.82
CA ALA A 161 -21.20 0.36 10.13
C ALA A 161 -21.62 1.36 9.04
N MET A 162 -22.69 1.06 8.28
CA MET A 162 -23.24 2.00 7.29
C MET A 162 -23.96 3.18 7.96
N ALA A 163 -24.67 2.94 9.05
CA ALA A 163 -25.37 3.98 9.80
C ALA A 163 -24.38 4.99 10.41
N LEU A 164 -23.25 4.53 10.96
CA LEU A 164 -22.22 5.36 11.57
C LEU A 164 -21.65 6.40 10.62
N ILE A 165 -21.28 6.01 9.39
CA ILE A 165 -20.74 6.97 8.40
C ILE A 165 -21.76 8.06 8.06
N THR A 166 -23.05 7.70 8.00
CA THR A 166 -24.12 8.69 7.79
C THR A 166 -24.37 9.54 9.04
N GLU A 167 -24.25 8.97 10.23
CA GLU A 167 -24.33 9.66 11.52
C GLU A 167 -23.23 10.72 11.63
N TYR A 168 -21.98 10.37 11.34
CA TYR A 168 -20.84 11.28 11.38
C TYR A 168 -21.04 12.51 10.48
N ALA A 169 -21.57 12.31 9.27
CA ALA A 169 -21.91 13.43 8.40
C ALA A 169 -23.05 14.31 8.96
N LYS A 170 -24.05 13.71 9.63
CA LYS A 170 -25.18 14.44 10.24
C LYS A 170 -24.79 15.19 11.51
N THR A 171 -23.83 14.69 12.27
CA THR A 171 -23.30 15.37 13.47
C THR A 171 -22.34 16.51 13.13
N GLY A 172 -22.01 16.69 11.85
CA GLY A 172 -21.26 17.83 11.34
C GLY A 172 -19.76 17.55 11.17
N ILE A 173 -19.32 16.30 11.25
CA ILE A 173 -17.94 15.94 10.90
C ILE A 173 -17.75 16.23 9.39
N PRO A 174 -16.73 17.01 9.00
CA PRO A 174 -16.47 17.30 7.59
C PRO A 174 -16.27 16.02 6.78
N LEU A 175 -16.77 15.99 5.55
CA LEU A 175 -16.61 14.83 4.66
C LEU A 175 -15.13 14.44 4.50
N SER A 176 -14.25 15.44 4.40
CA SER A 176 -12.80 15.23 4.33
C SER A 176 -12.26 14.43 5.49
N ASP A 177 -12.78 14.66 6.69
CA ASP A 177 -12.29 14.08 7.92
C ASP A 177 -12.89 12.67 8.11
N ILE A 178 -14.16 12.49 7.70
CA ILE A 178 -14.77 11.15 7.59
C ILE A 178 -13.96 10.26 6.64
N CYS A 179 -13.59 10.75 5.46
CA CYS A 179 -12.82 9.96 4.50
C CYS A 179 -11.38 9.71 4.97
N VAL A 180 -10.63 10.76 5.28
CA VAL A 180 -9.17 10.66 5.49
C VAL A 180 -8.80 10.31 6.92
N ASP A 181 -9.48 10.86 7.94
CA ASP A 181 -9.07 10.66 9.33
C ASP A 181 -9.81 9.50 9.99
N ILE A 182 -11.02 9.16 9.54
CA ILE A 182 -11.82 8.07 10.13
C ILE A 182 -11.75 6.80 9.27
N VAL A 183 -12.21 6.87 8.03
CA VAL A 183 -12.36 5.67 7.17
C VAL A 183 -11.00 5.15 6.72
N ALA A 184 -10.11 6.01 6.23
CA ALA A 184 -8.78 5.58 5.79
C ALA A 184 -7.99 4.96 6.96
N GLU A 185 -8.05 5.58 8.14
CA GLU A 185 -7.39 5.08 9.34
C GLU A 185 -7.99 3.75 9.84
N ALA A 186 -9.32 3.62 9.87
CA ALA A 186 -9.95 2.34 10.20
C ALA A 186 -9.51 1.23 9.23
N MET A 187 -9.43 1.53 7.93
CA MET A 187 -8.95 0.56 6.92
C MET A 187 -7.46 0.25 7.05
N ARG A 188 -6.64 1.22 7.48
CA ARG A 188 -5.23 0.98 7.83
C ARG A 188 -5.13 -0.03 8.98
N ARG A 189 -5.92 0.15 10.04
CA ARG A 189 -5.99 -0.78 11.17
C ARG A 189 -6.51 -2.16 10.77
N VAL A 190 -7.49 -2.25 9.87
CA VAL A 190 -7.92 -3.53 9.27
C VAL A 190 -6.74 -4.20 8.55
N GLY A 191 -5.97 -3.43 7.77
CA GLY A 191 -4.74 -3.89 7.12
C GLY A 191 -3.71 -4.44 8.12
N ASP A 192 -3.45 -3.71 9.21
CA ASP A 192 -2.53 -4.14 10.27
C ASP A 192 -3.00 -5.42 10.96
N LEU A 193 -4.30 -5.53 11.27
CA LEU A 193 -4.90 -6.73 11.87
C LEU A 193 -4.81 -7.94 10.93
N TRP A 194 -5.06 -7.74 9.63
CA TRP A 194 -4.95 -8.79 8.64
C TRP A 194 -3.49 -9.24 8.51
N HIS A 195 -2.59 -8.28 8.40
CA HIS A 195 -1.18 -8.54 8.20
C HIS A 195 -0.57 -9.28 9.41
N SER A 196 -0.88 -8.83 10.62
CA SER A 196 -0.53 -9.49 11.88
C SER A 196 -1.32 -10.77 12.19
N HIS A 197 -2.11 -11.28 11.22
CA HIS A 197 -2.89 -12.51 11.32
C HIS A 197 -3.91 -12.54 12.46
N GLN A 198 -4.30 -11.38 12.98
CA GLN A 198 -5.38 -11.26 13.97
C GLN A 198 -6.75 -11.44 13.31
N ILE A 199 -6.86 -11.08 12.03
CA ILE A 199 -8.02 -11.40 11.18
C ILE A 199 -7.57 -12.14 9.93
N SER A 200 -8.48 -12.93 9.36
CA SER A 200 -8.26 -13.64 8.10
C SER A 200 -8.67 -12.78 6.89
N VAL A 201 -8.27 -13.23 5.69
CA VAL A 201 -8.53 -12.51 4.43
C VAL A 201 -10.03 -12.34 4.14
N ASP A 202 -10.87 -13.27 4.58
CA ASP A 202 -12.33 -13.14 4.45
C ASP A 202 -12.89 -11.99 5.29
N MET A 203 -12.34 -11.74 6.48
CA MET A 203 -12.73 -10.59 7.30
C MET A 203 -12.21 -9.28 6.70
N GLU A 204 -10.97 -9.23 6.20
CA GLU A 204 -10.45 -8.06 5.49
C GLU A 204 -11.36 -7.70 4.30
N HIS A 205 -11.67 -8.67 3.43
CA HIS A 205 -12.56 -8.47 2.29
C HIS A 205 -13.97 -8.02 2.72
N TYR A 206 -14.46 -8.54 3.83
CA TYR A 206 -15.74 -8.13 4.40
C TYR A 206 -15.71 -6.68 4.88
N CYS A 207 -14.67 -6.25 5.61
CA CYS A 207 -14.48 -4.86 6.01
C CYS A 207 -14.41 -3.94 4.79
N THR A 208 -13.56 -4.27 3.81
CA THR A 208 -13.43 -3.52 2.55
C THR A 208 -14.78 -3.38 1.83
N SER A 209 -15.57 -4.47 1.75
CA SER A 209 -16.89 -4.46 1.11
C SER A 209 -17.89 -3.56 1.85
N ILE A 210 -17.93 -3.61 3.18
CA ILE A 210 -18.77 -2.71 3.98
C ILE A 210 -18.35 -1.27 3.77
N THR A 211 -17.05 -0.97 3.81
CA THR A 211 -16.56 0.39 3.61
C THR A 211 -16.96 0.95 2.26
N GLN A 212 -16.92 0.14 1.20
CA GLN A 212 -17.44 0.55 -0.09
C GLN A 212 -18.95 0.88 -0.04
N MET A 213 -19.75 0.10 0.70
CA MET A 213 -21.18 0.34 0.86
C MET A 213 -21.47 1.58 1.73
N SER A 214 -20.68 1.79 2.78
CA SER A 214 -20.80 2.92 3.69
C SER A 214 -20.45 4.24 3.01
N LEU A 215 -19.35 4.29 2.23
CA LEU A 215 -18.98 5.49 1.46
C LEU A 215 -20.06 5.88 0.44
N SER A 216 -20.71 4.90 -0.21
CA SER A 216 -21.82 5.16 -1.13
C SER A 216 -23.02 5.86 -0.47
N GLN A 217 -23.19 5.75 0.86
CA GLN A 217 -24.26 6.46 1.58
C GLN A 217 -24.08 7.98 1.56
N LEU A 218 -22.86 8.47 1.28
CA LEU A 218 -22.54 9.89 1.25
C LEU A 218 -22.85 10.53 -0.12
N TYR A 219 -23.22 9.75 -1.14
CA TYR A 219 -23.48 10.24 -2.50
C TYR A 219 -24.57 11.31 -2.62
N PRO A 220 -25.69 11.27 -1.85
CA PRO A 220 -26.63 12.39 -1.82
C PRO A 220 -26.00 13.71 -1.37
N LEU A 221 -25.00 13.68 -0.48
CA LEU A 221 -24.25 14.86 -0.05
C LEU A 221 -23.17 15.27 -1.07
N ILE A 222 -22.43 14.28 -1.58
CA ILE A 222 -21.32 14.46 -2.52
C ILE A 222 -21.79 15.06 -3.85
N PHE A 223 -22.90 14.57 -4.41
CA PHE A 223 -23.39 15.03 -5.71
C PHE A 223 -24.26 16.29 -5.66
N ASN A 224 -24.60 16.78 -4.48
CA ASN A 224 -25.41 17.99 -4.30
C ASN A 224 -24.57 19.29 -4.30
N GLN A 225 -23.46 19.29 -5.03
CA GLN A 225 -22.49 20.39 -5.07
C GLN A 225 -22.59 21.14 -6.39
N GLN A 226 -22.24 22.43 -6.37
CA GLN A 226 -22.20 23.22 -7.59
C GLN A 226 -21.02 22.80 -8.46
N ARG A 227 -21.30 22.43 -9.72
CA ARG A 227 -20.28 21.99 -10.67
C ARG A 227 -19.37 23.14 -11.10
N LYS A 228 -18.05 22.91 -11.05
CA LYS A 228 -16.98 23.80 -11.49
C LYS A 228 -16.67 23.66 -12.99
N GLY A 229 -17.18 22.61 -13.65
CA GLY A 229 -16.88 22.29 -15.05
C GLY A 229 -15.43 21.82 -15.27
N LYS A 230 -14.81 21.25 -14.25
CA LYS A 230 -13.45 20.68 -14.29
C LYS A 230 -13.53 19.19 -14.02
N LYS A 231 -12.67 18.42 -14.69
CA LYS A 231 -12.65 16.96 -14.61
C LYS A 231 -11.36 16.45 -13.99
N VAL A 232 -11.48 15.43 -13.15
CA VAL A 232 -10.35 14.63 -12.66
C VAL A 232 -10.56 13.17 -13.07
N LEU A 233 -9.48 12.49 -13.46
CA LEU A 233 -9.48 11.04 -13.64
C LEU A 233 -8.67 10.41 -12.50
N VAL A 234 -9.21 9.39 -11.85
CA VAL A 234 -8.58 8.72 -10.71
C VAL A 234 -8.51 7.21 -10.97
N ALA A 235 -7.34 6.62 -10.78
CA ALA A 235 -7.12 5.18 -11.05
C ALA A 235 -6.02 4.59 -10.17
N CYS A 236 -6.12 3.30 -9.88
CA CYS A 236 -4.99 2.48 -9.46
C CYS A 236 -4.45 1.72 -10.68
N VAL A 237 -3.16 1.91 -10.98
CA VAL A 237 -2.58 1.48 -12.25
C VAL A 237 -2.05 0.05 -12.21
N GLY A 238 -2.16 -0.61 -13.35
CA GLY A 238 -1.58 -1.93 -13.62
C GLY A 238 -2.26 -3.03 -12.83
N SER A 239 -1.60 -3.56 -11.81
CA SER A 239 -2.12 -4.65 -10.96
C SER A 239 -2.43 -4.24 -9.53
N GLU A 240 -2.40 -2.93 -9.21
CA GLU A 240 -2.75 -2.41 -7.89
C GLU A 240 -4.25 -2.58 -7.61
N LEU A 241 -4.58 -3.32 -6.56
CA LEU A 241 -5.95 -3.67 -6.17
C LEU A 241 -6.50 -2.77 -5.06
N HIS A 242 -5.65 -2.00 -4.36
CA HIS A 242 -6.05 -1.21 -3.20
C HIS A 242 -6.70 0.11 -3.64
N GLU A 243 -8.00 0.07 -3.90
CA GLU A 243 -8.72 1.17 -4.56
C GLU A 243 -9.47 2.13 -3.63
N ILE A 244 -9.62 1.80 -2.34
CA ILE A 244 -10.40 2.61 -1.38
C ILE A 244 -9.87 4.05 -1.28
N GLY A 245 -8.54 4.22 -1.23
CA GLY A 245 -7.90 5.54 -1.24
C GLY A 245 -8.22 6.33 -2.52
N ALA A 246 -8.07 5.69 -3.68
CA ALA A 246 -8.40 6.29 -4.99
C ALA A 246 -9.88 6.69 -5.08
N ARG A 247 -10.79 5.86 -4.55
CA ARG A 247 -12.21 6.17 -4.47
C ARG A 247 -12.48 7.39 -3.61
N MET A 248 -11.87 7.49 -2.42
CA MET A 248 -12.03 8.66 -1.55
C MET A 248 -11.52 9.94 -2.21
N VAL A 249 -10.43 9.87 -2.97
CA VAL A 249 -9.97 11.00 -3.81
C VAL A 249 -11.07 11.40 -4.80
N ALA A 250 -11.62 10.46 -5.57
CA ALA A 250 -12.67 10.75 -6.55
C ALA A 250 -13.93 11.36 -5.90
N ASP A 251 -14.37 10.79 -4.77
CA ASP A 251 -15.52 11.25 -4.00
C ASP A 251 -15.29 12.67 -3.43
N MET A 252 -14.08 12.99 -2.98
CA MET A 252 -13.72 14.32 -2.48
C MET A 252 -13.63 15.37 -3.61
N PHE A 253 -13.19 14.99 -4.80
CA PHE A 253 -13.23 15.88 -5.96
C PHE A 253 -14.67 16.19 -6.38
N GLU A 254 -15.55 15.18 -6.40
CA GLU A 254 -16.99 15.37 -6.62
C GLU A 254 -17.60 16.30 -5.57
N TYR A 255 -17.26 16.11 -4.30
CA TYR A 255 -17.69 16.99 -3.22
C TYR A 255 -17.14 18.42 -3.35
N SER A 256 -15.97 18.59 -3.96
CA SER A 256 -15.42 19.91 -4.32
C SER A 256 -16.04 20.47 -5.61
N GLY A 257 -17.03 19.81 -6.21
CA GLY A 257 -17.72 20.28 -7.42
C GLY A 257 -16.99 19.98 -8.73
N TRP A 258 -15.93 19.16 -8.71
CA TRP A 258 -15.35 18.60 -9.93
C TRP A 258 -16.16 17.41 -10.44
N ASP A 259 -16.02 17.09 -11.72
CA ASP A 259 -16.53 15.83 -12.29
C ASP A 259 -15.41 14.78 -12.20
N SER A 260 -15.61 13.71 -11.41
CA SER A 260 -14.62 12.64 -11.27
C SER A 260 -14.91 11.47 -12.19
N ILE A 261 -13.85 10.94 -12.78
CA ILE A 261 -13.85 9.72 -13.59
C ILE A 261 -13.02 8.71 -12.83
N TYR A 262 -13.68 7.89 -12.03
CA TYR A 262 -13.05 6.86 -11.22
C TYR A 262 -13.01 5.54 -12.01
N LEU A 263 -11.80 5.08 -12.34
CA LEU A 263 -11.60 3.85 -13.12
C LEU A 263 -11.39 2.60 -12.25
N GLY A 264 -11.27 2.76 -10.94
CA GLY A 264 -11.11 1.64 -10.00
C GLY A 264 -9.69 1.06 -9.94
N ALA A 265 -9.63 -0.18 -9.48
CA ALA A 265 -8.43 -0.98 -9.32
C ALA A 265 -7.93 -1.63 -10.63
N ALA A 266 -6.64 -1.99 -10.64
CA ALA A 266 -5.97 -2.77 -11.68
C ALA A 266 -6.21 -2.29 -13.12
N VAL A 267 -6.13 -0.96 -13.33
CA VAL A 267 -6.40 -0.34 -14.62
C VAL A 267 -5.15 -0.39 -15.50
N PRO A 268 -5.17 -1.05 -16.66
CA PRO A 268 -4.02 -1.06 -17.58
C PRO A 268 -3.61 0.35 -17.99
N VAL A 269 -2.31 0.58 -18.14
CA VAL A 269 -1.76 1.91 -18.47
C VAL A 269 -2.36 2.46 -19.78
N GLU A 270 -2.54 1.60 -20.77
CA GLU A 270 -3.19 1.93 -22.05
C GLU A 270 -4.65 2.39 -21.86
N ALA A 271 -5.37 1.81 -20.90
CA ALA A 271 -6.75 2.18 -20.61
C ALA A 271 -6.83 3.56 -19.95
N VAL A 272 -5.92 3.86 -19.02
CA VAL A 272 -5.78 5.20 -18.45
C VAL A 272 -5.50 6.22 -19.55
N GLU A 273 -4.55 5.94 -20.45
CA GLU A 273 -4.21 6.83 -21.56
C GLU A 273 -5.41 7.09 -22.48
N ASN A 274 -6.14 6.04 -22.85
CA ASN A 274 -7.35 6.16 -23.67
C ASN A 274 -8.42 7.01 -22.99
N ALA A 275 -8.67 6.80 -21.69
CA ALA A 275 -9.64 7.56 -20.92
C ALA A 275 -9.25 9.05 -20.79
N VAL A 276 -7.94 9.36 -20.67
CA VAL A 276 -7.46 10.75 -20.69
C VAL A 276 -7.73 11.39 -22.05
N ARG A 277 -7.46 10.68 -23.16
CA ARG A 277 -7.73 11.18 -24.52
C ARG A 277 -9.22 11.40 -24.78
N GLU A 278 -10.07 10.50 -24.28
CA GLU A 278 -11.53 10.56 -24.47
C GLU A 278 -12.18 11.66 -23.64
N HIS A 279 -11.86 11.74 -22.35
CA HIS A 279 -12.58 12.62 -21.44
C HIS A 279 -11.93 13.99 -21.24
N ALA A 280 -10.68 14.14 -21.67
CA ALA A 280 -9.86 15.33 -21.51
C ALA A 280 -9.90 15.90 -20.07
N PRO A 281 -9.57 15.11 -19.04
CA PRO A 281 -9.52 15.60 -17.67
C PRO A 281 -8.45 16.67 -17.54
N ALA A 282 -8.64 17.61 -16.61
CA ALA A 282 -7.61 18.60 -16.30
C ALA A 282 -6.52 18.02 -15.38
N LEU A 283 -6.86 16.96 -14.62
CA LEU A 283 -5.99 16.27 -13.69
C LEU A 283 -6.17 14.75 -13.79
N VAL A 284 -5.06 14.02 -13.74
CA VAL A 284 -5.00 12.58 -13.49
C VAL A 284 -4.37 12.35 -12.13
N ALA A 285 -5.03 11.60 -11.26
CA ALA A 285 -4.52 11.19 -9.96
C ALA A 285 -4.30 9.67 -9.94
N LEU A 286 -3.06 9.24 -9.77
CA LEU A 286 -2.69 7.82 -9.71
C LEU A 286 -2.40 7.43 -8.26
N SER A 287 -3.10 6.39 -7.78
CA SER A 287 -2.94 5.88 -6.42
C SER A 287 -2.12 4.59 -6.42
N VAL A 288 -1.16 4.50 -5.50
CA VAL A 288 -0.33 3.32 -5.27
C VAL A 288 -0.18 3.07 -3.77
N THR A 289 -0.56 1.88 -3.33
CA THR A 289 -0.48 1.45 -1.92
C THR A 289 0.69 0.51 -1.72
N MET A 290 0.87 -0.45 -2.62
CA MET A 290 1.95 -1.44 -2.54
C MET A 290 3.17 -0.97 -3.36
N PRO A 291 4.38 -0.87 -2.77
CA PRO A 291 5.56 -0.38 -3.47
C PRO A 291 5.89 -1.10 -4.77
N GLN A 292 5.54 -2.39 -4.89
CA GLN A 292 5.79 -3.17 -6.11
C GLN A 292 5.07 -2.61 -7.35
N HIS A 293 4.06 -1.77 -7.18
CA HIS A 293 3.35 -1.13 -8.29
C HIS A 293 3.91 0.26 -8.66
N LEU A 294 4.88 0.79 -7.91
CA LEU A 294 5.53 2.06 -8.22
C LEU A 294 6.20 2.07 -9.62
N PRO A 295 6.87 0.99 -10.10
CA PRO A 295 7.37 0.95 -11.48
C PRO A 295 6.27 1.10 -12.54
N LEU A 296 5.12 0.44 -12.35
CA LEU A 296 3.98 0.56 -13.25
C LEU A 296 3.38 1.99 -13.24
N CYS A 297 3.39 2.64 -12.08
CA CYS A 297 3.00 4.04 -11.95
C CYS A 297 3.97 4.98 -12.68
N ARG A 298 5.28 4.77 -12.53
CA ARG A 298 6.31 5.51 -13.29
C ARG A 298 6.09 5.38 -14.81
N ASP A 299 5.82 4.17 -15.28
CA ASP A 299 5.57 3.91 -16.71
C ASP A 299 4.29 4.62 -17.20
N ALA A 300 3.23 4.64 -16.36
CA ALA A 300 2.02 5.39 -16.65
C ALA A 300 2.27 6.90 -16.75
N VAL A 301 3.03 7.47 -15.82
CA VAL A 301 3.43 8.89 -15.85
C VAL A 301 4.19 9.21 -17.14
N GLN A 302 5.21 8.41 -17.48
CA GLN A 302 6.03 8.63 -18.69
C GLN A 302 5.21 8.58 -19.97
N ARG A 303 4.28 7.63 -20.07
CA ARG A 303 3.37 7.53 -21.22
C ARG A 303 2.44 8.73 -21.31
N LEU A 304 1.76 9.07 -20.21
CA LEU A 304 0.84 10.21 -20.16
C LEU A 304 1.54 11.53 -20.51
N ARG A 305 2.78 11.73 -20.07
CA ARG A 305 3.57 12.90 -20.45
C ARG A 305 3.89 12.96 -21.94
N THR A 306 4.14 11.80 -22.54
CA THR A 306 4.44 11.70 -23.97
C THR A 306 3.18 11.94 -24.82
N THR A 307 2.03 11.40 -24.42
CA THR A 307 0.83 11.34 -25.26
C THR A 307 -0.20 12.44 -24.93
N CYS A 308 -0.20 12.92 -23.69
CA CYS A 308 -1.15 13.89 -23.15
C CYS A 308 -0.43 15.00 -22.35
N PRO A 309 0.55 15.72 -22.93
CA PRO A 309 1.44 16.63 -22.19
C PRO A 309 0.73 17.78 -21.46
N GLN A 310 -0.51 18.11 -21.84
CA GLN A 310 -1.31 19.17 -21.25
C GLN A 310 -1.99 18.77 -19.92
N VAL A 311 -2.13 17.47 -19.63
CA VAL A 311 -2.84 17.03 -18.42
C VAL A 311 -1.95 17.17 -17.19
N ARG A 312 -2.50 17.66 -16.08
CA ARG A 312 -1.79 17.62 -14.81
C ARG A 312 -1.76 16.18 -14.29
N ILE A 313 -0.65 15.75 -13.69
CA ILE A 313 -0.50 14.41 -13.11
C ILE A 313 -0.15 14.55 -11.63
N ALA A 314 -0.98 13.97 -10.78
CA ALA A 314 -0.73 13.78 -9.37
C ALA A 314 -0.48 12.30 -9.06
N VAL A 315 0.39 12.04 -8.09
CA VAL A 315 0.63 10.70 -7.54
C VAL A 315 0.43 10.72 -6.02
N GLY A 316 0.00 9.60 -5.45
CA GLY A 316 -0.16 9.47 -4.01
C GLY A 316 -0.51 8.04 -3.59
N GLY A 317 -0.85 7.87 -2.33
CA GLY A 317 -1.05 6.57 -1.69
C GLY A 317 0.14 6.14 -0.84
N HIS A 318 -0.08 5.12 -0.01
CA HIS A 318 0.85 4.73 1.07
C HIS A 318 2.26 4.39 0.56
N ALA A 319 2.39 3.88 -0.67
CA ALA A 319 3.70 3.55 -1.24
C ALA A 319 4.63 4.77 -1.39
N PHE A 320 4.08 6.00 -1.37
CA PHE A 320 4.84 7.25 -1.48
C PHE A 320 5.12 7.93 -0.13
N GLU A 321 4.47 7.55 0.97
CA GLU A 321 4.57 8.30 2.25
C GLU A 321 6.00 8.41 2.78
N GLU A 322 6.81 7.40 2.48
CA GLU A 322 8.16 7.30 3.03
C GLU A 322 9.26 7.31 1.95
N THR A 323 8.91 7.62 0.69
CA THR A 323 9.88 7.77 -0.42
C THR A 323 9.67 9.07 -1.19
N GLU A 324 10.77 9.62 -1.71
CA GLU A 324 10.75 10.80 -2.57
C GLU A 324 10.99 10.46 -4.06
N ILE A 325 10.87 9.18 -4.47
CA ILE A 325 11.14 8.74 -5.85
C ILE A 325 10.34 9.52 -6.90
N TRP A 326 9.15 10.00 -6.53
CA TRP A 326 8.27 10.79 -7.38
C TRP A 326 8.94 12.10 -7.84
N LYS A 327 9.90 12.65 -7.08
CA LYS A 327 10.66 13.86 -7.46
C LYS A 327 11.50 13.67 -8.72
N SER A 328 11.87 12.43 -9.02
CA SER A 328 12.60 12.08 -10.24
C SER A 328 11.69 11.87 -11.45
N TRP A 329 10.37 11.88 -11.24
CA TRP A 329 9.38 11.65 -12.28
C TRP A 329 8.81 12.97 -12.77
N ASP A 330 8.30 12.97 -13.99
CA ASP A 330 7.61 14.13 -14.56
C ASP A 330 6.16 14.15 -14.07
N VAL A 331 5.96 14.46 -12.79
CA VAL A 331 4.65 14.63 -12.12
C VAL A 331 4.50 16.08 -11.66
N ASP A 332 3.26 16.58 -11.62
CA ASP A 332 3.00 17.96 -11.17
C ASP A 332 3.00 18.08 -9.65
N ILE A 333 2.53 17.04 -8.95
CA ILE A 333 2.49 17.02 -7.50
C ILE A 333 2.43 15.59 -6.93
N TYR A 334 3.06 15.42 -5.76
CA TYR A 334 2.73 14.37 -4.80
C TYR A 334 1.98 14.97 -3.62
N THR A 335 0.95 14.28 -3.15
CA THR A 335 0.16 14.68 -1.98
C THR A 335 0.01 13.52 -1.03
N LYS A 336 0.09 13.80 0.27
CA LYS A 336 -0.04 12.76 1.30
C LYS A 336 -1.47 12.20 1.33
N ASP A 337 -2.45 13.08 1.17
CA ASP A 337 -3.86 12.71 1.25
C ASP A 337 -4.73 13.46 0.22
N ALA A 338 -6.01 13.09 0.21
CA ALA A 338 -6.99 13.69 -0.69
C ALA A 338 -7.32 15.16 -0.36
N LYS A 339 -7.15 15.62 0.90
CA LYS A 339 -7.40 17.02 1.30
C LYS A 339 -6.38 17.93 0.63
N GLU A 340 -5.10 17.56 0.73
CA GLU A 340 -4.00 18.29 0.10
C GLU A 340 -4.17 18.36 -1.42
N LEU A 341 -4.59 17.26 -2.05
CA LEU A 341 -4.78 17.19 -3.49
C LEU A 341 -5.91 18.07 -4.00
N VAL A 342 -7.07 18.04 -3.35
CA VAL A 342 -8.19 18.92 -3.70
C VAL A 342 -7.80 20.39 -3.51
N ALA A 343 -7.15 20.72 -2.39
CA ALA A 343 -6.70 22.08 -2.11
C ALA A 343 -5.67 22.58 -3.14
N TRP A 344 -4.73 21.73 -3.56
CA TRP A 344 -3.78 22.08 -4.61
C TRP A 344 -4.48 22.29 -5.96
N ALA A 345 -5.38 21.38 -6.34
CA ALA A 345 -6.07 21.43 -7.62
C ALA A 345 -6.91 22.70 -7.75
N ASP A 346 -7.68 23.07 -6.71
CA ASP A 346 -8.52 24.27 -6.70
C ASP A 346 -7.71 25.58 -6.82
N ASN A 347 -6.44 25.58 -6.42
CA ASN A 347 -5.56 26.74 -6.50
C ASN A 347 -4.76 26.83 -7.81
N LYS A 348 -4.53 25.70 -8.49
CA LYS A 348 -3.55 25.62 -9.59
C LYS A 348 -4.15 25.31 -10.96
N ILE A 349 -5.35 24.75 -10.99
CA ILE A 349 -6.11 24.39 -12.18
C ILE A 349 -7.40 25.14 -12.11
#